data_AF-A0A958Q9N5-F1
#
_entry.id   AF-A0A958Q9N5-F1
#
_cell.length_a   1.000
_cell.length_b   1.000
_cell.length_c   1.000
_cell.angle_alpha   90.00
_cell.angle_beta   90.00
_cell.angle_gamma   90.00
#
_symmetry.space_group_name_H-M   'P 1'
#
loop_
_entity.id
_entity.type
_entity.pdbx_description
1 polymer ?
#
loop_
_entity_poly.entity_id
_entity_poly.type
_entity_poly.pdbx_seq_one_letter_code
_entity_poly.pdbx_strand_id
1 'polypeptide(L)'
;MDPVTGLVAGQAIQTLAKAALGDSESSSSESSQDFSTQLARLLSPDPANNINEEELYAGLIEERIGATKGEEAAQAFAESFAAKKAEMARGDGYIPVEDAANAALEEMVASGALSADEAKTIGDQAFQAAQLDDNLDALYDSRGGGNDPTIATASMEVALAKAKDALTSLGVSIAGGDSEEASDTETEASVSDATEANVETITPNGTTIDG
;
A
#
# COMPACT_ATOMS: atom_id res chain seq x y z
N MET A 1 -56.97 -47.56 16.30
CA MET A 1 -57.70 -46.28 16.33
C MET A 1 -56.63 -45.22 16.31
N ASP A 2 -56.16 -44.89 15.12
CA ASP A 2 -55.05 -43.97 14.87
C ASP A 2 -55.62 -42.61 14.43
N PRO A 3 -55.19 -41.49 15.02
CA PRO A 3 -55.29 -40.20 14.37
C PRO A 3 -54.02 -39.92 13.55
N VAL A 4 -54.20 -39.88 12.23
CA VAL A 4 -53.38 -39.12 11.27
C VAL A 4 -53.81 -37.65 11.34
N THR A 5 -52.87 -36.73 11.06
CA THR A 5 -52.98 -35.28 10.71
C THR A 5 -52.30 -34.37 11.75
N GLY A 6 -51.38 -33.46 11.40
CA GLY A 6 -50.89 -33.02 10.11
C GLY A 6 -49.83 -31.91 10.27
N LEU A 7 -49.65 -31.12 9.20
CA LEU A 7 -48.77 -29.96 9.02
C LEU A 7 -47.30 -30.26 8.68
N VAL A 8 -47.06 -30.54 7.40
CA VAL A 8 -45.78 -30.24 6.73
C VAL A 8 -46.11 -29.50 5.43
N ALA A 9 -46.20 -28.17 5.49
CA ALA A 9 -46.16 -27.29 4.31
C ALA A 9 -46.22 -25.83 4.78
N GLY A 10 -45.08 -25.20 5.06
CA GLY A 10 -45.12 -23.79 5.46
C GLY A 10 -43.82 -23.02 5.60
N GLN A 11 -42.65 -23.55 5.20
CA GLN A 11 -41.38 -22.82 5.38
C GLN A 11 -40.44 -22.78 4.17
N ALA A 12 -40.86 -23.25 2.99
CA ALA A 12 -39.95 -23.36 1.84
C ALA A 12 -39.96 -22.16 0.87
N ILE A 13 -40.84 -21.16 1.01
CA ILE A 13 -41.03 -20.14 -0.05
C ILE A 13 -40.49 -18.75 0.30
N GLN A 14 -40.10 -18.46 1.55
CA GLN A 14 -39.55 -17.14 1.90
C GLN A 14 -38.04 -16.97 1.64
N THR A 15 -37.33 -18.01 1.21
CA THR A 15 -35.85 -17.94 1.05
C THR A 15 -35.39 -17.65 -0.38
N LEU A 16 -36.30 -17.47 -1.35
CA LEU A 16 -35.94 -17.30 -2.77
C LEU A 16 -36.16 -15.89 -3.34
N ALA A 17 -36.73 -14.95 -2.56
CA ALA A 17 -36.95 -13.58 -3.00
C ALA A 17 -35.81 -12.60 -2.64
N LYS A 18 -34.78 -13.03 -1.91
CA LYS A 18 -33.65 -12.19 -1.45
C LYS A 18 -32.33 -12.58 -2.13
N ALA A 19 -32.37 -12.90 -3.41
CA ALA A 19 -31.18 -13.25 -4.20
C ALA A 19 -31.11 -12.56 -5.57
N ALA A 20 -32.04 -11.64 -5.87
CA ALA A 20 -32.19 -11.08 -7.22
C ALA A 20 -32.26 -9.55 -7.28
N LEU A 21 -31.99 -8.84 -6.19
CA LEU A 21 -31.95 -7.37 -6.18
C LEU A 21 -30.59 -6.93 -5.63
N GLY A 22 -29.84 -6.30 -6.53
CA GLY A 22 -28.44 -5.90 -6.44
C GLY A 22 -27.94 -5.51 -5.06
N ASP A 23 -26.88 -6.19 -4.65
CA ASP A 23 -25.97 -5.79 -3.59
C ASP A 23 -24.56 -5.71 -4.21
N SER A 24 -24.42 -4.78 -5.16
CA SER A 24 -23.17 -4.55 -5.90
C SER A 24 -22.59 -3.18 -5.58
N GLU A 25 -22.73 -2.73 -4.33
CA GLU A 25 -22.21 -1.44 -3.83
C GLU A 25 -21.70 -1.52 -2.37
N SER A 26 -21.02 -2.61 -1.98
CA SER A 26 -20.49 -2.69 -0.60
C SER A 26 -19.22 -3.54 -0.41
N SER A 27 -18.31 -3.60 -1.39
CA SER A 27 -17.02 -4.31 -1.22
C SER A 27 -15.77 -3.42 -1.17
N SER A 28 -15.90 -2.09 -1.32
CA SER A 28 -14.77 -1.15 -1.30
C SER A 28 -14.46 -0.56 0.10
N SER A 29 -15.39 -0.69 1.05
CA SER A 29 -15.20 -0.15 2.41
C SER A 29 -14.51 -1.10 3.39
N GLU A 30 -14.54 -2.42 3.19
CA GLU A 30 -13.90 -3.38 4.11
C GLU A 30 -12.37 -3.36 3.96
N SER A 31 -11.89 -3.32 2.72
CA SER A 31 -10.47 -3.37 2.39
C SER A 31 -9.71 -2.07 2.69
N SER A 32 -10.36 -0.91 2.56
CA SER A 32 -9.82 0.36 3.07
C SER A 32 -9.74 0.40 4.60
N GLN A 33 -10.63 -0.30 5.31
CA GLN A 33 -10.51 -0.47 6.76
C GLN A 33 -9.37 -1.43 7.11
N ASP A 34 -9.07 -2.42 6.26
CA ASP A 34 -7.97 -3.35 6.47
C ASP A 34 -6.61 -2.64 6.44
N PHE A 35 -6.33 -1.76 5.47
CA PHE A 35 -5.09 -0.97 5.41
C PHE A 35 -4.88 -0.14 6.69
N SER A 36 -5.86 0.71 7.03
CA SER A 36 -5.75 1.60 8.20
C SER A 36 -5.68 0.81 9.50
N THR A 37 -6.39 -0.32 9.61
CA THR A 37 -6.37 -1.18 10.79
C THR A 37 -5.04 -1.92 10.92
N GLN A 38 -4.48 -2.40 9.81
CA GLN A 38 -3.18 -3.07 9.79
C GLN A 38 -2.09 -2.06 10.17
N LEU A 39 -2.02 -0.92 9.48
CA LEU A 39 -1.01 0.10 9.73
C LEU A 39 -1.13 0.67 11.17
N ALA A 40 -2.33 0.90 11.69
CA ALA A 40 -2.52 1.33 13.07
C ALA A 40 -2.04 0.31 14.13
N ARG A 41 -1.94 -0.99 13.80
CA ARG A 41 -1.38 -2.01 14.70
C ARG A 41 0.15 -1.98 14.73
N LEU A 42 0.77 -1.51 13.66
CA LEU A 42 2.22 -1.43 13.51
C LEU A 42 2.80 -0.18 14.17
N LEU A 43 2.00 0.88 14.22
CA LEU A 43 2.41 2.18 14.72
C LEU A 43 2.33 2.27 16.25
N SER A 44 3.30 3.00 16.82
CA SER A 44 3.38 3.26 18.27
C SER A 44 3.11 4.74 18.57
N PRO A 45 1.83 5.17 18.65
CA PRO A 45 1.51 6.58 18.88
C PRO A 45 1.94 7.05 20.27
N ASP A 46 2.17 8.35 20.39
CA ASP A 46 2.45 9.00 21.68
C ASP A 46 1.21 9.01 22.61
N PRO A 47 1.34 9.46 23.88
CA PRO A 47 0.19 9.55 24.80
C PRO A 47 -0.93 10.48 24.35
N ALA A 48 -0.69 11.36 23.35
CA ALA A 48 -1.67 12.24 22.74
C ALA A 48 -2.25 11.67 21.42
N ASN A 49 -1.95 10.41 21.12
CA ASN A 49 -2.36 9.70 19.90
C ASN A 49 -1.82 10.31 18.60
N ASN A 50 -0.63 10.92 18.67
CA ASN A 50 0.10 11.43 17.52
C ASN A 50 1.23 10.48 17.11
N ILE A 51 1.62 10.56 15.85
CA ILE A 51 2.69 9.80 15.23
C ILE A 51 3.63 10.76 14.52
N ASN A 52 4.93 10.46 14.55
CA ASN A 52 5.95 11.17 13.79
C ASN A 52 6.20 10.48 12.44
N GLU A 53 6.90 11.17 11.55
CA GLU A 53 7.14 10.69 10.19
C GLU A 53 8.00 9.43 10.16
N GLU A 54 8.99 9.29 11.04
CA GLU A 54 9.85 8.10 11.08
C GLU A 54 9.09 6.82 11.47
N GLU A 55 8.20 6.87 12.45
CA GLU A 55 7.36 5.73 12.82
C GLU A 55 6.36 5.40 11.71
N LEU A 56 5.79 6.43 11.07
CA LEU A 56 4.91 6.25 9.90
C LEU A 56 5.66 5.58 8.75
N TYR A 57 6.89 6.01 8.47
CA TYR A 57 7.78 5.44 7.47
C TYR A 57 8.05 3.95 7.71
N ALA A 58 8.43 3.58 8.93
CA ALA A 58 8.68 2.18 9.27
C ALA A 58 7.42 1.30 9.13
N GLY A 59 6.26 1.80 9.57
CA GLY A 59 4.99 1.10 9.41
C GLY A 59 4.59 0.93 7.95
N LEU A 60 4.81 1.95 7.11
CA LEU A 60 4.55 1.89 5.68
C LEU A 60 5.47 0.88 4.97
N ILE A 61 6.75 0.79 5.34
CA ILE A 61 7.64 -0.25 4.79
C ILE A 61 7.07 -1.64 5.05
N GLU A 62 6.69 -1.92 6.29
CA GLU A 62 6.15 -3.22 6.68
C GLU A 62 4.85 -3.55 5.92
N GLU A 63 3.94 -2.58 5.80
CA GLU A 63 2.70 -2.73 5.02
C GLU A 63 3.01 -3.03 3.54
N ARG A 64 3.93 -2.27 2.92
CA ARG A 64 4.32 -2.48 1.52
C ARG A 64 4.97 -3.85 1.30
N ILE A 65 5.80 -4.31 2.23
CA ILE A 65 6.38 -5.66 2.18
C ILE A 65 5.26 -6.70 2.30
N GLY A 66 4.32 -6.53 3.24
CA GLY A 66 3.18 -7.42 3.41
C GLY A 66 2.32 -7.51 2.15
N ALA A 67 2.02 -6.37 1.52
CA ALA A 67 1.22 -6.29 0.31
C ALA A 67 1.89 -6.93 -0.92
N THR A 68 3.23 -6.84 -1.02
CA THR A 68 3.96 -7.27 -2.23
C THR A 68 4.62 -8.64 -2.10
N LYS A 69 4.98 -9.06 -0.88
CA LYS A 69 5.71 -10.30 -0.57
C LYS A 69 4.97 -11.24 0.37
N GLY A 70 3.93 -10.76 1.04
CA GLY A 70 3.11 -11.53 1.98
C GLY A 70 3.55 -11.35 3.43
N GLU A 71 2.69 -11.84 4.33
CA GLU A 71 2.80 -11.68 5.78
C GLU A 71 4.12 -12.20 6.36
N GLU A 72 4.66 -13.31 5.84
CA GLU A 72 5.92 -13.89 6.33
C GLU A 72 7.11 -12.93 6.13
N ALA A 73 7.14 -12.22 5.00
CA ALA A 73 8.18 -11.23 4.73
C ALA A 73 7.98 -9.95 5.58
N ALA A 74 6.74 -9.53 5.79
CA ALA A 74 6.43 -8.41 6.69
C ALA A 74 6.86 -8.73 8.13
N GLN A 75 6.57 -9.94 8.60
CA GLN A 75 7.00 -10.39 9.92
C GLN A 75 8.55 -10.45 10.03
N ALA A 76 9.24 -10.94 9.00
CA ALA A 76 10.71 -10.95 8.99
C ALA A 76 11.28 -9.53 9.07
N PHE A 77 10.67 -8.58 8.36
CA PHE A 77 11.01 -7.16 8.49
C PHE A 77 10.75 -6.65 9.91
N ALA A 78 9.57 -6.90 10.48
CA ALA A 78 9.21 -6.44 11.82
C ALA A 78 10.18 -6.95 12.90
N GLU A 79 10.60 -8.22 12.80
CA GLU A 79 11.59 -8.84 13.69
C GLU A 79 12.97 -8.20 13.54
N SER A 80 13.45 -8.02 12.30
CA SER A 80 14.72 -7.33 12.03
C SER A 80 14.68 -5.87 12.51
N PHE A 81 13.61 -5.14 12.20
CA PHE A 81 13.40 -3.76 12.62
C PHE A 81 13.41 -3.61 14.14
N ALA A 82 12.71 -4.49 14.87
CA ALA A 82 12.73 -4.49 16.33
C ALA A 82 14.15 -4.74 16.89
N ALA A 83 14.91 -5.65 16.27
CA ALA A 83 16.31 -5.89 16.63
C ALA A 83 17.18 -4.65 16.36
N LYS A 84 17.03 -3.99 15.20
CA LYS A 84 17.78 -2.77 14.84
C LYS A 84 17.45 -1.60 15.76
N LYS A 85 16.18 -1.40 16.14
CA LYS A 85 15.80 -0.40 17.15
C LYS A 85 16.51 -0.64 18.47
N ALA A 86 16.57 -1.90 18.93
CA ALA A 86 17.26 -2.24 20.16
C ALA A 86 18.79 -2.05 20.07
N GLU A 87 19.41 -2.37 18.93
CA GLU A 87 20.83 -2.17 18.66
C GLU A 87 21.21 -0.67 18.61
N MET A 88 20.34 0.15 18.04
CA MET A 88 20.58 1.59 17.83
C MET A 88 20.09 2.47 18.98
N ALA A 89 19.43 1.89 19.99
CA ALA A 89 18.99 2.60 21.17
C ALA A 89 20.19 3.21 21.92
N ARG A 90 20.19 4.54 22.02
CA ARG A 90 21.23 5.30 22.72
C ARG A 90 20.96 5.32 24.21
N GLY A 91 21.99 5.64 25.01
CA GLY A 91 21.89 5.68 26.47
C GLY A 91 20.93 6.74 27.04
N ASP A 92 20.51 7.71 26.21
CA ASP A 92 19.48 8.71 26.52
C ASP A 92 18.07 8.28 26.10
N GLY A 93 17.89 7.02 25.66
CA GLY A 93 16.63 6.48 25.17
C GLY A 93 16.26 6.92 23.75
N TYR A 94 17.17 7.58 23.02
CA TYR A 94 16.94 7.89 21.60
C TYR A 94 17.03 6.64 20.74
N ILE A 95 16.14 6.53 19.76
CA ILE A 95 16.20 5.52 18.72
C ILE A 95 16.04 6.25 17.38
N PRO A 96 17.02 6.19 16.47
CA PRO A 96 16.84 6.68 15.11
C PRO A 96 15.99 5.67 14.35
N VAL A 97 14.69 5.93 14.24
CA VAL A 97 13.73 4.95 13.73
C VAL A 97 13.90 4.76 12.23
N GLU A 98 14.18 5.84 11.50
CA GLU A 98 14.51 5.79 10.07
C GLU A 98 15.73 4.89 9.80
N ASP A 99 16.85 5.11 10.51
CA ASP A 99 18.08 4.32 10.35
C ASP A 99 17.83 2.84 10.65
N ALA A 100 17.03 2.55 11.68
CA ALA A 100 16.68 1.17 12.04
C ALA A 100 15.81 0.49 10.96
N ALA A 101 14.85 1.22 10.37
CA ALA A 101 14.01 0.72 9.29
C ALA A 101 14.82 0.47 8.01
N ASN A 102 15.73 1.39 7.65
CA ASN A 102 16.63 1.24 6.51
C ASN A 102 17.57 0.04 6.70
N ALA A 103 18.16 -0.13 7.88
CA ALA A 103 19.01 -1.28 8.18
C ALA A 103 18.24 -2.61 8.13
N ALA A 104 16.97 -2.63 8.53
CA ALA A 104 16.12 -3.82 8.39
C ALA A 104 15.78 -4.14 6.92
N LEU A 105 15.51 -3.12 6.09
CA LEU A 105 15.36 -3.29 4.65
C LEU A 105 16.64 -3.86 4.00
N GLU A 106 17.81 -3.38 4.40
CA GLU A 106 19.09 -3.91 3.92
C GLU A 106 19.29 -5.38 4.31
N GLU A 107 18.86 -5.78 5.51
CA GLU A 107 18.89 -7.17 5.97
C GLU A 107 17.93 -8.08 5.17
N MET A 108 16.76 -7.56 4.80
CA MET A 108 15.83 -8.24 3.89
C MET A 108 16.43 -8.44 2.49
N VAL A 109 17.24 -7.51 2.00
CA VAL A 109 18.01 -7.68 0.75
C VAL A 109 19.13 -8.70 0.91
N ALA A 110 19.89 -8.62 2.01
CA ALA A 110 21.01 -9.51 2.28
C ALA A 110 20.59 -10.98 2.43
N SER A 111 19.40 -11.23 3.00
CA SER A 111 18.80 -12.56 3.13
C SER A 111 18.18 -13.08 1.83
N GLY A 112 17.99 -12.21 0.83
CA GLY A 112 17.31 -12.53 -0.43
C GLY A 112 15.78 -12.55 -0.34
N ALA A 113 15.19 -12.09 0.78
CA ALA A 113 13.75 -11.90 0.90
C ALA A 113 13.23 -10.78 -0.03
N LEU A 114 14.06 -9.74 -0.24
CA LEU A 114 13.85 -8.68 -1.22
C LEU A 114 15.02 -8.61 -2.20
N SER A 115 14.75 -8.19 -3.42
CA SER A 115 15.81 -7.65 -4.29
C SER A 115 16.12 -6.19 -3.90
N ALA A 116 17.29 -5.69 -4.31
CA ALA A 116 17.69 -4.30 -4.06
C ALA A 116 16.71 -3.30 -4.68
N ASP A 117 16.22 -3.57 -5.89
CA ASP A 117 15.26 -2.70 -6.60
C ASP A 117 13.90 -2.66 -5.88
N GLU A 118 13.46 -3.79 -5.32
CA GLU A 118 12.22 -3.86 -4.54
C GLU A 118 12.34 -3.11 -3.21
N ALA A 119 13.43 -3.32 -2.47
CA ALA A 119 13.69 -2.59 -1.23
C ALA A 119 13.76 -1.08 -1.47
N LYS A 120 14.43 -0.66 -2.55
CA LYS A 120 14.48 0.75 -2.95
C LYS A 120 13.09 1.29 -3.29
N THR A 121 12.31 0.57 -4.09
CA THR A 121 10.96 1.00 -4.49
C THR A 121 10.04 1.14 -3.27
N ILE A 122 10.10 0.17 -2.35
CA ILE A 122 9.33 0.20 -1.11
C ILE A 122 9.76 1.37 -0.23
N GLY A 123 11.07 1.58 -0.05
CA GLY A 123 11.60 2.71 0.70
C GLY A 123 11.19 4.05 0.11
N ASP A 124 11.32 4.25 -1.21
CA ASP A 124 10.92 5.50 -1.88
C ASP A 124 9.41 5.77 -1.70
N GLN A 125 8.57 4.74 -1.84
CA GLN A 125 7.11 4.85 -1.65
C GLN A 125 6.74 5.20 -0.21
N ALA A 126 7.35 4.49 0.75
CA ALA A 126 7.12 4.74 2.16
C ALA A 126 7.60 6.13 2.58
N PHE A 127 8.77 6.57 2.09
CA PHE A 127 9.32 7.89 2.40
C PHE A 127 8.38 9.01 1.94
N GLN A 128 7.89 8.91 0.70
CA GLN A 128 6.97 9.90 0.14
C GLN A 128 5.61 9.90 0.85
N ALA A 129 5.11 8.72 1.23
CA ALA A 129 3.83 8.61 1.93
C ALA A 129 3.90 8.95 3.43
N ALA A 130 5.09 8.95 4.03
CA ALA A 130 5.31 9.31 5.41
C ALA A 130 5.41 10.83 5.66
N GLN A 131 5.49 11.64 4.59
CA GLN A 131 5.60 13.10 4.68
C GLN A 131 4.32 13.71 5.28
N LEU A 132 4.42 14.19 6.52
CA LEU A 132 3.34 14.84 7.26
C LEU A 132 3.42 16.36 7.17
N ASP A 133 4.60 16.91 6.86
CA ASP A 133 4.83 18.33 6.66
C ASP A 133 5.17 18.72 5.20
N ASP A 134 5.65 19.95 4.99
CA ASP A 134 6.03 20.48 3.67
C ASP A 134 7.52 20.23 3.31
N ASN A 135 8.30 19.65 4.21
CA ASN A 135 9.73 19.40 4.02
C ASN A 135 10.00 17.98 3.48
N LEU A 136 9.89 17.87 2.15
CA LEU A 136 10.04 16.61 1.41
C LEU A 136 11.47 16.03 1.38
N ASP A 137 12.44 16.67 2.04
CA ASP A 137 13.86 16.29 2.00
C ASP A 137 14.29 15.42 3.20
N ALA A 138 13.48 15.31 4.25
CA ALA A 138 13.82 14.54 5.46
C ALA A 138 12.58 13.94 6.12
N LEU A 139 12.78 12.92 6.95
CA LEU A 139 11.78 12.49 7.93
C LEU A 139 12.14 13.09 9.28
N TYR A 140 11.13 13.59 9.97
CA TYR A 140 11.30 14.16 11.29
C TYR A 140 10.82 13.21 12.40
N ASP A 141 11.63 13.12 13.44
CA ASP A 141 11.32 12.38 14.65
C ASP A 141 10.36 13.18 15.57
N SER A 142 10.14 12.67 16.78
CA SER A 142 9.34 13.37 17.79
C SER A 142 10.18 14.23 18.75
N ARG A 143 11.49 14.41 18.49
CA ARG A 143 12.40 15.14 19.36
C ARG A 143 12.63 16.56 18.84
N GLY A 144 12.08 17.50 19.61
CA GLY A 144 12.42 18.90 19.52
C GLY A 144 11.73 19.68 20.62
N GLY A 145 12.04 20.97 20.74
CA GLY A 145 11.24 21.89 21.56
C GLY A 145 9.93 22.27 20.86
N GLY A 146 8.97 22.86 21.56
CA GLY A 146 7.69 23.30 20.96
C GLY A 146 7.79 24.39 19.87
N ASN A 147 8.99 24.85 19.52
CA ASN A 147 9.26 25.76 18.40
C ASN A 147 10.25 25.16 17.40
N ASP A 148 10.55 23.87 17.50
CA ASP A 148 11.48 23.19 16.61
C ASP A 148 10.74 22.86 15.30
N PRO A 149 11.15 23.42 14.15
CA PRO A 149 10.52 23.12 12.87
C PRO A 149 10.74 21.67 12.42
N THR A 150 11.58 20.90 13.13
CA THR A 150 11.86 19.49 12.84
C THR A 150 10.95 18.53 13.64
N ILE A 151 9.75 18.96 14.04
CA ILE A 151 8.74 18.09 14.64
C ILE A 151 7.54 18.05 13.70
N ALA A 152 7.49 17.03 12.87
CA ALA A 152 6.32 16.73 12.06
C ALA A 152 5.55 15.59 12.75
N THR A 153 4.48 15.96 13.43
CA THR A 153 3.56 14.99 14.03
C THR A 153 2.14 15.28 13.57
N ALA A 154 1.36 14.24 13.37
CA ALA A 154 -0.06 14.33 13.08
C ALA A 154 -0.81 13.34 13.96
N SER A 155 -2.11 13.58 14.17
CA SER A 155 -2.96 12.57 14.78
C SER A 155 -2.97 11.31 13.91
N MET A 156 -3.08 10.13 14.53
CA MET A 156 -3.12 8.84 13.83
C MET A 156 -4.07 8.86 12.61
N GLU A 157 -5.29 9.39 12.78
CA GLU A 157 -6.28 9.46 11.70
C GLU A 157 -5.82 10.31 10.52
N VAL A 158 -5.22 11.47 10.79
CA VAL A 158 -4.71 12.37 9.73
C VAL A 158 -3.49 11.76 9.06
N ALA A 159 -2.59 11.14 9.81
CA ALA A 159 -1.40 10.47 9.30
C ALA A 159 -1.78 9.33 8.34
N LEU A 160 -2.71 8.46 8.74
CA LEU A 160 -3.19 7.34 7.91
C LEU A 160 -3.91 7.82 6.65
N ALA A 161 -4.73 8.86 6.75
CA ALA A 161 -5.41 9.45 5.59
C ALA A 161 -4.40 10.04 4.59
N LYS A 162 -3.42 10.82 5.06
CA LYS A 162 -2.36 11.37 4.21
C LYS A 162 -1.53 10.30 3.53
N ALA A 163 -1.11 9.29 4.28
CA ALA A 163 -0.31 8.19 3.74
C ALA A 163 -1.07 7.42 2.65
N LYS A 164 -2.37 7.19 2.85
CA LYS A 164 -3.23 6.57 1.85
C LYS A 164 -3.33 7.42 0.58
N ASP A 165 -3.59 8.72 0.72
CA ASP A 165 -3.72 9.64 -0.42
C ASP A 165 -2.40 9.73 -1.21
N ALA A 166 -1.27 9.75 -0.50
CA ALA A 166 0.06 9.75 -1.10
C ALA A 166 0.34 8.46 -1.88
N LEU A 167 0.14 7.29 -1.28
CA LEU A 167 0.30 6.00 -1.96
C LEU A 167 -0.62 5.90 -3.19
N THR A 168 -1.89 6.30 -3.06
CA THR A 168 -2.83 6.36 -4.19
C THR A 168 -2.30 7.24 -5.32
N SER A 169 -1.77 8.42 -4.99
CA SER A 169 -1.19 9.35 -5.97
C SER A 169 0.05 8.80 -6.68
N LEU A 170 0.77 7.87 -6.05
CA LEU A 170 1.91 7.17 -6.64
C LEU A 170 1.50 5.99 -7.52
N GLY A 171 0.19 5.74 -7.70
CA GLY A 171 -0.32 4.59 -8.44
C GLY A 171 -0.08 3.27 -7.70
N VAL A 172 0.13 3.32 -6.39
CA VAL A 172 0.26 2.13 -5.56
C VAL A 172 -1.14 1.58 -5.31
N SER A 173 -1.40 0.37 -5.82
CA SER A 173 -2.62 -0.35 -5.47
C SER A 173 -2.55 -0.75 -4.00
N ILE A 174 -3.31 -0.05 -3.18
CA ILE A 174 -3.59 -0.42 -1.79
C ILE A 174 -4.67 -1.49 -1.85
N ALA A 175 -4.52 -2.60 -1.14
CA ALA A 175 -5.53 -3.65 -1.12
C ALA A 175 -6.91 -3.04 -0.74
N GLY A 176 -7.81 -2.93 -1.73
CA GLY A 176 -9.09 -2.23 -1.59
C GLY A 176 -9.29 -0.92 -2.34
N GLY A 177 -8.28 -0.45 -3.07
CA GLY A 177 -8.30 0.82 -3.79
C GLY A 177 -8.75 0.75 -5.25
N ASP A 178 -8.91 -0.45 -5.84
CA ASP A 178 -9.28 -0.61 -7.25
C ASP A 178 -10.75 -0.99 -7.44
N SER A 179 -11.59 0.04 -7.40
CA SER A 179 -12.64 0.16 -8.41
C SER A 179 -12.71 1.62 -8.80
N GLU A 180 -11.67 2.07 -9.50
CA GLU A 180 -11.96 2.92 -10.65
C GLU A 180 -12.86 2.09 -11.57
N GLU A 181 -14.18 2.31 -11.44
CA GLU A 181 -15.05 2.15 -12.59
C GLU A 181 -14.37 2.88 -13.72
N ALA A 182 -13.79 2.10 -14.63
CA ALA A 182 -13.43 2.57 -15.95
C ALA A 182 -14.67 3.27 -16.49
N SER A 183 -14.68 4.60 -16.40
CA SER A 183 -15.67 5.44 -17.04
C SER A 183 -15.59 5.08 -18.50
N ASP A 184 -16.59 4.30 -18.89
CA ASP A 184 -16.89 3.82 -20.23
C ASP A 184 -16.93 5.03 -21.15
N THR A 185 -15.75 5.43 -21.62
CA THR A 185 -15.61 6.46 -22.64
C THR A 185 -15.97 5.74 -23.91
N GLU A 186 -17.26 5.84 -24.24
CA GLU A 186 -17.86 5.37 -25.47
C GLU A 186 -16.89 5.55 -26.63
N THR A 187 -16.32 4.41 -27.05
CA THR A 187 -15.60 4.32 -28.30
C THR A 187 -16.65 4.37 -29.40
N GLU A 188 -17.10 5.58 -29.72
CA GLU A 188 -17.89 5.85 -30.91
C GLU A 188 -17.03 5.50 -32.12
N ALA A 189 -17.39 4.38 -32.73
CA ALA A 189 -16.82 3.86 -33.96
C ALA A 189 -16.93 4.91 -35.08
N SER A 190 -15.82 5.56 -35.42
CA SER A 190 -15.69 6.25 -36.70
C SER A 190 -15.03 5.32 -37.71
N VAL A 191 -15.89 4.59 -38.42
CA VAL A 191 -15.56 3.83 -39.63
C VAL A 191 -15.49 4.80 -40.80
N SER A 192 -14.30 4.97 -41.37
CA SER A 192 -14.08 5.36 -42.77
C SER A 192 -12.62 5.04 -43.09
N ASP A 193 -12.33 3.90 -43.71
CA ASP A 193 -12.37 3.67 -45.16
C ASP A 193 -11.42 4.59 -45.95
N ALA A 194 -10.43 3.95 -46.59
CA ALA A 194 -9.50 4.39 -47.65
C ALA A 194 -8.08 3.84 -47.34
N THR A 195 -7.73 2.63 -47.79
CA THR A 195 -7.17 2.37 -49.14
C THR A 195 -5.99 3.28 -49.45
N GLU A 196 -4.76 2.77 -49.33
CA GLU A 196 -3.79 2.74 -50.44
C GLU A 196 -2.55 1.92 -50.06
N ALA A 197 -2.24 0.98 -50.95
CA ALA A 197 -1.03 0.20 -50.91
C ALA A 197 0.19 1.09 -51.21
N ASN A 198 1.24 0.98 -50.41
CA ASN A 198 2.58 1.22 -50.95
C ASN A 198 3.56 0.18 -50.43
N VAL A 199 3.91 -0.71 -51.35
CA VAL A 199 5.04 -1.64 -51.27
C VAL A 199 6.30 -0.80 -51.35
N GLU A 200 7.13 -0.78 -50.30
CA GLU A 200 8.51 -0.36 -50.44
C GLU A 200 9.46 -1.47 -50.02
N THR A 201 10.36 -1.73 -50.95
CA THR A 201 11.19 -2.90 -51.13
C THR A 201 12.40 -2.92 -50.21
N ILE A 202 12.77 -4.12 -49.81
CA ILE A 202 14.07 -4.53 -49.24
C ILE A 202 15.23 -3.89 -50.04
N THR A 203 16.19 -3.29 -49.33
CA THR A 203 17.58 -3.22 -49.82
C THR A 203 18.52 -3.92 -48.84
N PRO A 204 19.24 -4.97 -49.26
CA PRO A 204 20.38 -5.50 -48.54
C PRO A 204 21.65 -4.87 -49.12
N ASN A 205 22.19 -3.84 -48.47
CA ASN A 205 23.54 -3.33 -48.72
C ASN A 205 24.06 -2.89 -47.34
N GLY A 206 25.13 -3.46 -46.78
CA GLY A 206 26.38 -3.73 -47.44
C GLY A 206 27.38 -2.68 -46.97
N THR A 207 28.03 -2.91 -45.83
CA THR A 207 29.23 -2.16 -45.44
C THR A 207 30.21 -3.13 -44.79
N THR A 208 31.05 -3.69 -45.63
CA THR A 208 32.44 -4.00 -45.29
C THR A 208 33.23 -2.71 -45.55
N ILE A 209 34.17 -2.33 -44.67
CA ILE A 209 35.55 -1.96 -45.03
C ILE A 209 36.34 -1.57 -43.76
N ASP A 210 37.58 -2.05 -43.81
CA ASP A 210 38.72 -2.03 -42.91
C ASP A 210 39.11 -0.72 -42.22
N GLY A 211 39.74 -0.93 -41.06
CA GLY A 211 40.65 -0.03 -40.34
C GLY A 211 41.31 -0.79 -39.20
#